data_AF-A0A512E1T7-F1
#
_entry.id   AF-A0A512E1T7-F1
#
_cell.length_a   1.000
_cell.length_b   1.000
_cell.length_c   1.000
_cell.angle_alpha   90.00
_cell.angle_beta   90.00
_cell.angle_gamma   90.00
#
_symmetry.space_group_name_H-M   'P 1'
#
loop_
_entity.id
_entity.type
_entity.pdbx_description
1 polymer ?
#
loop_
_entity_poly.entity_id
_entity_poly.type
_entity_poly.pdbx_seq_one_letter_code
_entity_poly.pdbx_strand_id
1 'polypeptide(L)' 'MDTSADRESIEIFRNERFEAYAQDLGFMWRWEIHSDGKLMQEGCSLTKRAADEAVGYVVAYFGRIRGVGPD' A
#
# COMPACT_ATOMS: atom_id res chain seq x y z
N MET A 1 7.59 19.66 20.02
CA MET A 1 6.53 18.99 19.24
C MET A 1 6.92 17.54 19.24
N ASP A 2 6.20 16.75 20.02
CA ASP A 2 6.37 15.30 20.02
C ASP A 2 5.79 14.75 18.71
N THR A 3 6.64 14.31 17.80
CA THR A 3 6.25 13.72 16.51
C THR A 3 5.98 12.22 16.62
N SER A 4 6.01 11.63 17.83
CA SER A 4 5.88 10.19 18.06
C SER A 4 4.44 9.69 18.23
N ALA A 5 3.46 10.36 17.62
CA ALA A 5 2.24 9.64 17.28
C ALA A 5 2.61 8.64 16.18
N ASP A 6 3.18 7.50 16.59
CA ASP A 6 3.19 6.24 15.86
C ASP A 6 1.71 5.91 15.60
N ARG A 7 1.14 6.59 14.61
CA ARG A 7 -0.15 6.21 14.07
C ARG A 7 0.12 4.87 13.43
N GLU A 8 -0.31 3.82 14.09
CA GLU A 8 0.02 2.45 13.73
C GLU A 8 -0.37 2.20 12.27
N SER A 9 0.56 1.66 11.48
CA SER A 9 0.27 1.25 10.12
C SER A 9 -0.61 0.00 10.17
N ILE A 10 -1.76 0.04 9.50
CA ILE A 10 -2.67 -1.09 9.41
C ILE A 10 -2.49 -1.81 8.08
N GLU A 11 -2.53 -3.14 8.11
CA GLU A 11 -2.59 -3.93 6.88
C GLU A 11 -3.95 -3.72 6.21
N ILE A 12 -3.93 -3.37 4.92
CA ILE A 12 -5.13 -3.16 4.11
C ILE A 12 -5.24 -4.12 2.92
N PHE A 13 -4.15 -4.81 2.58
CA PHE A 13 -4.12 -5.81 1.53
C PHE A 13 -3.00 -6.83 1.79
N ARG A 14 -3.27 -8.11 1.50
CA ARG A 14 -2.27 -9.17 1.49
C ARG A 14 -2.64 -10.26 0.49
N ASN A 15 -1.66 -10.71 -0.28
CA ASN A 15 -1.72 -11.97 -1.04
C ASN A 15 -0.33 -12.63 -1.07
N GLU A 16 -0.15 -13.65 -1.91
CA GLU A 16 1.12 -14.40 -2.01
C GLU A 16 2.34 -13.56 -2.44
N ARG A 17 2.14 -12.38 -3.04
CA ARG A 17 3.22 -11.59 -3.67
C ARG A 17 3.34 -10.17 -3.14
N PHE A 18 2.23 -9.62 -2.65
CA PHE A 18 2.12 -8.22 -2.27
C PHE A 18 1.48 -8.10 -0.89
N GLU A 19 2.02 -7.17 -0.12
CA GLU A 19 1.49 -6.71 1.15
C GLU A 19 1.30 -5.20 1.04
N ALA A 20 0.21 -4.66 1.56
CA ALA A 20 0.05 -3.22 1.62
C ALA A 20 -0.45 -2.76 2.98
N TYR A 21 0.14 -1.65 3.39
CA TYR A 21 -0.11 -1.03 4.69
C TYR A 21 -0.59 0.40 4.47
N ALA A 22 -1.49 0.87 5.33
CA ALA A 22 -1.94 2.25 5.33
C ALA A 22 -1.80 2.86 6.71
N GLN A 23 -1.46 4.14 6.74
CA GLN A 23 -1.27 4.93 7.93
C GLN A 23 -2.12 6.20 7.83
N ASP A 24 -2.99 6.42 8.81
CA ASP A 24 -3.66 7.71 8.97
C ASP A 24 -2.61 8.74 9.41
N LEU A 25 -2.50 9.88 8.72
CA LEU A 25 -1.62 11.00 9.08
C LEU A 25 -2.41 12.21 9.63
N GLY A 26 -3.72 12.09 9.77
CA GLY A 26 -4.65 13.07 10.33
C GLY A 26 -5.26 13.99 9.28
N PHE A 27 -4.51 14.28 8.23
CA PHE A 27 -4.97 15.06 7.07
C PHE A 27 -5.07 14.21 5.80
N MET A 28 -4.50 13.00 5.80
CA MET A 28 -4.52 12.05 4.69
C MET A 28 -4.20 10.65 5.19
N TRP A 29 -4.37 9.66 4.31
CA TRP A 29 -3.88 8.31 4.49
C TRP A 29 -2.68 8.09 3.58
N ARG A 30 -1.52 7.79 4.16
CA ARG A 30 -0.37 7.26 3.41
C ARG A 30 -0.56 5.76 3.25
N TRP A 31 -0.22 5.21 2.09
CA TRP A 31 -0.19 3.77 1.88
C TRP A 31 1.12 3.35 1.20
N GLU A 32 1.55 2.13 1.50
CA GLU A 32 2.75 1.51 0.97
C GLU A 32 2.41 0.12 0.46
N ILE A 33 2.99 -0.27 -0.67
CA ILE A 33 2.91 -1.61 -1.24
C ILE A 33 4.31 -2.21 -1.21
N HIS A 34 4.42 -3.41 -0.65
CA HIS A 34 5.64 -4.18 -0.50
C HIS A 34 5.53 -5.50 -1.28
N SER A 35 6.67 -6.02 -1.74
CA SER A 35 6.80 -7.36 -2.35
C SER A 35 8.15 -7.94 -1.95
N ASP A 36 8.16 -9.19 -1.47
CA ASP A 36 9.34 -9.86 -0.89
C ASP A 36 10.04 -9.01 0.20
N GLY A 37 9.24 -8.38 1.06
CA GLY A 37 9.72 -7.50 2.14
C GLY A 37 10.36 -6.19 1.67
N LYS A 38 10.27 -5.85 0.38
CA LYS A 38 10.81 -4.59 -0.18
C LYS A 38 9.68 -3.65 -0.55
N LEU A 39 9.83 -2.38 -0.18
CA LEU A 39 8.94 -1.30 -0.61
C LEU A 39 9.00 -1.17 -2.13
N MET A 40 7.84 -1.37 -2.79
CA MET A 40 7.69 -1.25 -4.23
C MET A 40 7.11 0.10 -4.64
N GLN A 41 6.12 0.60 -3.90
CA GLN A 41 5.41 1.83 -4.22
C GLN A 41 4.85 2.46 -2.95
N GLU A 42 4.91 3.79 -2.89
CA GLU A 42 4.23 4.60 -1.88
C GLU A 42 3.19 5.50 -2.56
N GLY A 43 2.12 5.82 -1.86
CA GLY A 43 1.16 6.83 -2.28
C GLY A 43 0.28 7.31 -1.14
N CYS A 44 -0.76 8.06 -1.50
CA CYS A 44 -1.68 8.61 -0.51
C CYS A 44 -3.12 8.69 -1.02
N SER A 45 -4.05 8.81 -0.09
CA SER A 45 -5.49 8.94 -0.36
C SER A 45 -6.16 9.75 0.73
N LEU A 46 -7.29 10.38 0.41
CA LEU A 46 -7.99 11.24 1.37
C LEU A 46 -8.70 10.46 2.48
N THR A 47 -9.05 9.19 2.21
CA THR A 47 -9.74 8.32 3.17
C THR A 47 -9.14 6.92 3.12
N LYS A 48 -9.31 6.12 4.20
CA LYS A 48 -8.93 4.71 4.21
C LYS A 48 -9.56 3.93 3.05
N ARG A 49 -10.86 4.13 2.80
CA ARG A 49 -11.57 3.45 1.70
C ARG A 49 -10.92 3.75 0.34
N ALA A 50 -10.55 5.01 0.10
CA ALA A 50 -9.85 5.37 -1.13
C ALA A 50 -8.44 4.77 -1.20
N ALA A 51 -7.75 4.60 -0.07
CA ALA A 51 -6.47 3.89 -0.02
C ALA A 51 -6.64 2.40 -0.37
N ASP A 52 -7.65 1.72 0.18
CA ASP A 52 -7.97 0.32 -0.13
C ASP A 52 -8.22 0.14 -1.65
N GLU A 53 -9.02 1.04 -2.25
CA GLU A 53 -9.31 1.04 -3.69
C GLU A 53 -8.06 1.33 -4.54
N ALA A 54 -7.27 2.34 -4.17
CA ALA A 54 -6.05 2.72 -4.88
C ALA A 54 -5.02 1.58 -4.90
N VAL A 55 -4.79 0.94 -3.75
CA VAL A 55 -3.92 -0.24 -3.65
C VAL A 55 -4.43 -1.37 -4.54
N GLY A 56 -5.74 -1.62 -4.55
CA GLY A 56 -6.35 -2.62 -5.43
C GLY A 56 -6.03 -2.41 -6.91
N TYR A 57 -6.12 -1.17 -7.39
CA TYR A 57 -5.77 -0.83 -8.77
C TYR A 57 -4.28 -1.03 -9.08
N VAL A 58 -3.40 -0.58 -8.18
CA VAL A 58 -1.95 -0.68 -8.37
C VAL A 58 -1.49 -2.15 -8.35
N VAL A 59 -2.00 -2.95 -7.40
CA VAL A 59 -1.70 -4.39 -7.34
C VAL A 59 -2.24 -5.11 -8.58
N ALA A 60 -3.45 -4.79 -9.05
CA ALA A 60 -3.99 -5.37 -10.27
C ALA A 60 -3.11 -5.06 -11.50
N TYR A 61 -2.56 -3.83 -11.59
CA TYR A 61 -1.62 -3.45 -12.62
C TYR A 61 -0.30 -4.24 -12.53
N PHE A 62 0.33 -4.29 -11.35
CA PHE A 62 1.58 -5.03 -11.17
C PHE A 62 1.42 -6.55 -11.34
N GLY A 63 0.28 -7.11 -10.91
CA GLY A 63 -0.05 -8.51 -11.10
C GLY A 63 -0.17 -8.89 -12.58
N ARG A 64 -0.67 -7.98 -13.43
CA ARG A 64 -0.72 -8.19 -14.88
C ARG A 64 0.65 -8.11 -15.53
N ILE A 65 1.47 -7.10 -15.20
CA ILE A 65 2.79 -6.92 -15.83
C ILE A 65 3.74 -8.06 -15.50
N ARG A 66 3.74 -8.51 -14.25
CA ARG A 66 4.61 -9.63 -13.83
C ARG A 66 4.10 -11.01 -14.27
N GLY A 67 2.96 -11.09 -14.96
CA GLY A 67 2.50 -12.28 -15.69
C GLY A 67 2.88 -12.29 -17.17
N VAL A 68 3.68 -11.32 -17.65
CA VAL A 68 4.07 -11.14 -19.07
C VAL A 68 5.61 -11.15 -19.25
N GLY A 69 6.37 -11.75 -18.32
CA GLY A 69 7.82 -11.97 -18.48
C GLY A 69 8.11 -13.46 -18.70
N PRO A 70 9.06 -13.83 -19.59
CA PRO A 70 9.28 -15.22 -19.98
C PRO A 70 9.91 -16.02 -18.83
N ASP A 71 9.48 -17.28 -18.71
CA ASP A 71 10.15 -18.33 -17.94
C ASP A 71 11.58 -18.60 -18.44
#